data_AF-A0A3R9MCW5-F1
#
_entry.id   AF-A0A3R9MCW5-F1
#
_cell.length_a   1.000
_cell.length_b   1.000
_cell.length_c   1.000
_cell.angle_alpha   90.00
_cell.angle_beta   90.00
_cell.angle_gamma   90.00
#
_symmetry.space_group_name_H-M   'P 1'
#
loop_
_entity.id
_entity.type
_entity.pdbx_description
1 polymer ?
#
loop_
_entity_poly.entity_id
_entity_poly.type
_entity_poly.pdbx_seq_one_letter_code
_entity_poly.pdbx_strand_id
1 'polypeptide(L)'
;MILERIKKTFEFQRRSVHGPVPLWGVLNGIFILYPLVFLPFWGLGLGLEVLKNPSLYQFLVITGIVTWILNLVFLLDLKRGVLTSFGTYLMYLTGHVYAIVVFSSLSGDHNFIGLKLSLPLIYALVIIIVMSCLVDLDSEEIISAKAIRNVYNFVMGPPLILSLCCVFLGMLGHEYFWGWGMSFLFMTMGPYLYRTWFYIIYAYQHRNDVEETTPIKHIEVSSDMIQDKEFDRDRFRKEKKHD
;
A
#
# COMPACT_ATOMS: atom_id res chain seq x y z
N MET A 1 4.38 -16.53 24.21
CA MET A 1 5.63 -16.24 23.48
C MET A 1 5.43 -15.87 22.01
N ILE A 2 5.18 -16.79 21.05
CA ILE A 2 5.08 -16.43 19.61
C ILE A 2 3.92 -15.48 19.31
N LEU A 3 2.73 -15.75 19.88
CA LEU A 3 1.55 -14.90 19.68
C LEU A 3 1.76 -13.47 20.21
N GLU A 4 2.46 -13.31 21.33
CA GLU A 4 2.80 -11.99 21.88
C GLU A 4 3.77 -11.25 20.97
N ARG A 5 4.77 -11.95 20.42
CA ARG A 5 5.69 -11.38 19.44
C ARG A 5 4.95 -10.90 18.19
N ILE A 6 3.99 -11.68 17.68
CA ILE A 6 3.14 -11.28 16.54
C ILE A 6 2.31 -10.03 16.88
N LYS A 7 1.66 -9.99 18.04
CA LYS A 7 0.90 -8.82 18.49
C LYS A 7 1.79 -7.56 18.53
N LYS A 8 2.98 -7.69 19.10
CA LYS A 8 3.95 -6.60 19.22
C LYS A 8 4.48 -6.15 17.84
N THR A 9 4.74 -7.07 16.91
CA THR A 9 5.05 -6.75 15.50
C THR A 9 3.95 -5.92 14.85
N PHE A 10 2.68 -6.32 15.00
CA PHE A 10 1.55 -5.59 14.44
C PHE A 10 1.37 -4.23 15.10
N GLU A 11 1.67 -4.10 16.39
CA GLU A 11 1.67 -2.81 17.07
C GLU A 11 2.74 -1.87 16.51
N PHE A 12 3.97 -2.34 16.31
CA PHE A 12 5.03 -1.58 15.66
C PHE A 12 4.66 -1.16 14.24
N GLN A 13 4.14 -2.09 13.43
CA GLN A 13 3.71 -1.80 12.06
C GLN A 13 2.56 -0.80 12.03
N ARG A 14 1.60 -0.91 12.95
CA ARG A 14 0.49 0.05 13.08
C ARG A 14 1.00 1.43 13.48
N ARG A 15 1.92 1.54 14.44
CA ARG A 15 2.55 2.82 14.85
C ARG A 15 3.30 3.50 13.70
N SER A 16 3.79 2.73 12.72
CA SER A 16 4.49 3.27 11.55
C SER A 16 3.58 3.90 10.48
N VAL A 17 2.26 3.75 10.59
CA VAL A 17 1.28 4.30 9.65
C VAL A 17 0.73 5.61 10.19
N HIS A 18 0.83 6.67 9.37
CA HIS A 18 0.53 8.06 9.76
C HIS A 18 -0.56 8.70 8.88
N GLY A 19 -1.32 7.90 8.14
CA GLY A 19 -2.31 8.39 7.18
C GLY A 19 -3.09 7.27 6.50
N PRO A 20 -4.15 7.60 5.75
CA PRO A 20 -4.76 6.68 4.80
C PRO A 20 -3.80 6.32 3.66
N VAL A 21 -4.21 5.40 2.78
CA VAL A 21 -3.41 5.06 1.60
C VAL A 21 -3.12 6.33 0.77
N PRO A 22 -1.86 6.57 0.35
CA PRO A 22 -1.51 7.77 -0.42
C PRO A 22 -2.30 7.89 -1.73
N LEU A 23 -2.89 9.05 -1.98
CA LEU A 23 -3.73 9.31 -3.16
C LEU A 23 -3.03 8.95 -4.48
N TRP A 24 -1.73 9.26 -4.59
CA TRP A 24 -0.96 8.89 -5.78
C TRP A 24 -0.99 7.38 -6.03
N GLY A 25 -0.85 6.56 -4.98
CA GLY A 25 -0.93 5.10 -5.08
C GLY A 25 -2.33 4.65 -5.52
N VAL A 26 -3.38 5.29 -5.00
CA VAL A 26 -4.77 5.01 -5.38
C VAL A 26 -4.99 5.30 -6.87
N LEU A 27 -4.60 6.49 -7.34
CA LEU A 27 -4.78 6.90 -8.73
C LEU A 27 -4.00 5.99 -9.70
N ASN A 28 -2.76 5.64 -9.36
CA ASN A 28 -1.97 4.68 -10.14
C ASN A 28 -2.64 3.29 -10.17
N GLY A 29 -3.17 2.84 -9.04
CA GLY A 29 -3.96 1.62 -8.96
C GLY A 29 -5.12 1.63 -9.94
N ILE A 30 -5.97 2.66 -9.85
CA ILE A 30 -7.23 2.79 -10.60
C ILE A 30 -7.01 2.95 -12.10
N PHE A 31 -6.09 3.82 -12.51
CA PHE A 31 -5.98 4.24 -13.90
C PHE A 31 -4.87 3.51 -14.66
N ILE A 32 -3.92 2.87 -13.98
CA ILE A 32 -2.74 2.27 -14.63
C ILE A 32 -2.62 0.79 -14.29
N LEU A 33 -2.36 0.45 -13.02
CA LEU A 33 -1.98 -0.91 -12.64
C LEU A 33 -3.13 -1.91 -12.77
N TYR A 34 -4.33 -1.54 -12.35
CA TYR A 34 -5.49 -2.43 -12.41
C TYR A 34 -5.99 -2.65 -13.84
N PRO A 35 -6.17 -1.61 -14.68
CA PRO A 35 -6.58 -1.82 -16.07
C PRO A 35 -5.53 -2.62 -16.86
N LEU A 36 -4.24 -2.44 -16.57
CA LEU A 36 -3.15 -3.17 -17.22
C LEU A 36 -3.28 -4.69 -17.08
N VAL A 37 -3.82 -5.19 -15.96
CA VAL A 37 -3.99 -6.63 -15.73
C VAL A 37 -5.42 -7.09 -15.95
N PHE A 38 -6.41 -6.23 -15.67
CA PHE A 38 -7.82 -6.57 -15.80
C PHE A 38 -8.29 -6.59 -17.26
N LEU A 39 -7.82 -5.65 -18.10
CA LEU A 39 -8.22 -5.61 -19.51
C LEU A 39 -7.71 -6.81 -20.32
N PRO A 40 -6.46 -7.28 -20.17
CA PRO A 40 -6.05 -8.54 -20.80
C PRO A 40 -6.80 -9.75 -20.25
N PHE A 41 -7.07 -9.78 -18.94
CA PHE A 41 -7.84 -10.86 -18.32
C PHE A 41 -9.24 -10.99 -18.93
N TRP A 42 -9.96 -9.88 -19.03
CA TRP A 42 -11.34 -9.82 -19.52
C TRP A 42 -11.47 -9.65 -21.04
N GLY A 43 -10.82 -8.63 -21.59
CA GLY A 43 -10.98 -8.19 -22.98
C GLY A 43 -10.25 -9.06 -23.99
N LEU A 44 -9.13 -9.69 -23.62
CA LEU A 44 -8.40 -10.63 -24.48
C LEU A 44 -8.76 -12.10 -24.19
N GLY A 45 -9.62 -12.36 -23.20
CA GLY A 45 -10.04 -13.73 -22.87
C GLY A 45 -8.97 -14.59 -22.19
N LEU A 46 -7.80 -14.02 -21.85
CA LEU A 46 -6.69 -14.75 -21.21
C LEU A 46 -7.10 -15.40 -19.88
N GLY A 47 -8.04 -14.78 -19.16
CA GLY A 47 -8.60 -15.39 -17.95
C GLY A 47 -9.27 -16.73 -18.21
N LEU A 48 -9.99 -16.86 -19.32
CA LEU A 48 -10.74 -18.06 -19.65
C LEU A 48 -9.83 -19.22 -20.09
N GLU A 49 -8.73 -18.90 -20.81
CA GLU A 49 -7.75 -19.89 -21.27
C GLU A 49 -7.12 -20.67 -20.10
N VAL A 50 -6.76 -19.95 -19.03
CA VAL A 50 -6.15 -20.55 -17.84
C VAL A 50 -7.19 -21.23 -16.95
N LEU A 51 -8.32 -20.54 -16.68
CA LEU A 51 -9.30 -21.02 -15.70
C LEU A 51 -10.11 -22.22 -16.22
N LYS A 52 -10.31 -22.31 -17.54
CA LYS A 52 -11.11 -23.37 -18.20
C LYS A 52 -12.50 -23.58 -17.58
N ASN A 53 -13.04 -22.55 -16.92
CA ASN A 53 -14.31 -22.57 -16.23
C ASN A 53 -15.04 -21.25 -16.51
N PRO A 54 -16.02 -21.27 -17.45
CA PRO A 54 -16.76 -20.07 -17.85
C PRO A 54 -17.47 -19.37 -16.70
N SER A 55 -18.05 -20.13 -15.76
CA SER A 55 -18.78 -19.55 -14.61
C SER A 55 -17.85 -18.83 -13.65
N LEU A 56 -16.70 -19.44 -13.33
CA LEU A 56 -15.67 -18.80 -12.49
C LEU A 56 -15.08 -17.56 -13.18
N TYR A 57 -14.81 -17.66 -14.47
CA TYR A 57 -14.33 -16.54 -15.27
C TYR A 57 -15.33 -15.37 -15.25
N GLN A 58 -16.61 -15.63 -15.52
CA GLN A 58 -17.67 -14.61 -15.47
C GLN A 58 -17.79 -13.98 -14.09
N PHE A 59 -17.78 -14.78 -13.02
CA PHE A 59 -17.80 -14.27 -11.65
C PHE A 59 -16.61 -13.33 -11.36
N LEU A 60 -15.41 -13.70 -11.80
CA LEU A 60 -14.20 -12.89 -11.63
C LEU A 60 -14.23 -11.61 -12.47
N VAL A 61 -14.79 -11.65 -13.68
CA VAL A 61 -15.00 -10.45 -14.51
C VAL A 61 -15.98 -9.49 -13.83
N ILE A 62 -17.14 -9.98 -13.37
CA ILE A 62 -18.12 -9.15 -12.66
C ILE A 62 -17.51 -8.53 -11.41
N THR A 63 -16.79 -9.33 -10.61
CA THR A 63 -16.08 -8.85 -9.42
C THR A 63 -15.08 -7.77 -9.77
N GLY A 64 -14.37 -7.88 -10.90
CA GLY A 64 -13.39 -6.90 -11.35
C GLY A 64 -14.02 -5.58 -11.78
N ILE A 65 -15.09 -5.65 -12.58
CA ILE A 65 -15.87 -4.46 -12.99
C ILE A 65 -16.42 -3.74 -11.75
N VAL A 66 -17.07 -4.47 -10.84
CA VAL A 66 -17.63 -3.91 -9.62
C VAL A 66 -16.54 -3.28 -8.76
N THR A 67 -15.42 -3.96 -8.57
CA THR A 67 -14.27 -3.43 -7.81
C THR A 67 -13.75 -2.14 -8.42
N TRP A 68 -13.61 -2.08 -9.74
CA TRP A 68 -13.12 -0.89 -10.42
C TRP A 68 -14.08 0.30 -10.29
N ILE A 69 -15.39 0.08 -10.56
CA ILE A 69 -16.42 1.12 -10.43
C ILE A 69 -16.52 1.61 -8.99
N LEU A 70 -16.56 0.71 -8.01
CA LEU A 70 -16.60 1.09 -6.59
C LEU A 70 -15.39 1.94 -6.21
N ASN A 71 -14.21 1.62 -6.72
CA ASN A 71 -13.01 2.40 -6.45
C ASN A 71 -13.06 3.82 -7.05
N LEU A 72 -13.67 3.98 -8.22
CA LEU A 72 -13.93 5.32 -8.77
C LEU A 72 -14.88 6.12 -7.88
N VAL A 73 -15.89 5.48 -7.28
CA VAL A 73 -16.80 6.14 -6.32
C VAL A 73 -16.08 6.43 -5.00
N PHE A 74 -15.22 5.53 -4.53
CA PHE A 74 -14.46 5.69 -3.29
C PHE A 74 -13.38 6.78 -3.37
N LEU A 75 -13.01 7.23 -4.57
CA LEU A 75 -12.23 8.45 -4.73
C LEU A 75 -12.97 9.70 -4.22
N LEU A 76 -14.27 9.65 -3.95
CA LEU A 76 -14.98 10.78 -3.32
C LEU A 76 -14.69 10.88 -1.81
N ASP A 77 -14.14 9.83 -1.19
CA ASP A 77 -13.83 9.77 0.24
C ASP A 77 -12.40 10.26 0.58
N LEU A 78 -11.83 11.19 -0.20
CA LEU A 78 -10.42 11.60 -0.03
C LEU A 78 -10.10 12.16 1.35
N LYS A 79 -11.08 12.81 2.01
CA LYS A 79 -10.88 13.44 3.31
C LYS A 79 -10.74 12.43 4.45
N ARG A 80 -11.54 11.36 4.45
CA ARG A 80 -11.51 10.33 5.52
C ARG A 80 -10.61 9.16 5.13
N GLY A 81 -10.52 8.90 3.83
CA GLY A 81 -9.64 7.89 3.24
C GLY A 81 -9.98 6.45 3.61
N VAL A 82 -11.11 6.19 4.29
CA VAL A 82 -11.51 4.85 4.73
C VAL A 82 -11.92 4.02 3.52
N LEU A 83 -12.88 4.53 2.75
CA LEU A 83 -13.38 3.86 1.56
C LEU A 83 -12.30 3.81 0.48
N THR A 84 -11.51 4.87 0.34
CA THR A 84 -10.38 4.89 -0.61
C THR A 84 -9.32 3.84 -0.26
N SER A 85 -8.98 3.69 1.03
CA SER A 85 -8.04 2.65 1.49
C SER A 85 -8.62 1.24 1.32
N PHE A 86 -9.91 1.06 1.63
CA PHE A 86 -10.60 -0.22 1.46
C PHE A 86 -10.71 -0.61 -0.01
N GLY A 87 -11.03 0.34 -0.88
CA GLY A 87 -11.03 0.15 -2.32
C GLY A 87 -9.67 -0.30 -2.83
N THR A 88 -8.60 0.36 -2.40
CA THR A 88 -7.23 -0.01 -2.77
C THR A 88 -6.92 -1.45 -2.38
N TYR A 89 -7.35 -1.89 -1.19
CA TYR A 89 -7.21 -3.28 -0.78
C TYR A 89 -7.93 -4.25 -1.73
N LEU A 90 -9.17 -3.96 -2.11
CA LEU A 90 -9.92 -4.80 -3.07
C LEU A 90 -9.27 -4.85 -4.45
N MET A 91 -8.80 -3.71 -4.96
CA MET A 91 -8.09 -3.64 -6.24
C MET A 91 -6.79 -4.42 -6.20
N TYR A 92 -6.06 -4.30 -5.10
CA TYR A 92 -4.83 -5.05 -4.90
C TYR A 92 -5.11 -6.55 -4.88
N LEU A 93 -6.07 -7.00 -4.07
CA LEU A 93 -6.44 -8.41 -3.96
C LEU A 93 -6.87 -9.01 -5.31
N THR A 94 -7.80 -8.35 -5.99
CA THR A 94 -8.32 -8.84 -7.29
C THR A 94 -7.29 -8.69 -8.40
N GLY A 95 -6.53 -7.59 -8.41
CA GLY A 95 -5.46 -7.34 -9.36
C GLY A 95 -4.35 -8.38 -9.30
N HIS A 96 -4.01 -8.91 -8.11
CA HIS A 96 -3.06 -10.02 -7.98
C HIS A 96 -3.54 -11.28 -8.69
N VAL A 97 -4.83 -11.62 -8.50
CA VAL A 97 -5.43 -12.77 -9.17
C VAL A 97 -5.36 -12.60 -10.69
N TYR A 98 -5.78 -11.43 -11.20
CA TYR A 98 -5.76 -11.17 -12.64
C TYR A 98 -4.35 -11.20 -13.21
N ALA A 99 -3.38 -10.59 -12.54
CA ALA A 99 -2.01 -10.55 -13.02
C ALA A 99 -1.41 -11.95 -13.11
N ILE A 100 -1.53 -12.76 -12.05
CA ILE A 100 -1.00 -14.12 -12.03
C ILE A 100 -1.65 -14.97 -13.12
N VAL A 101 -2.96 -14.85 -13.31
CA VAL A 101 -3.68 -15.57 -14.37
C VAL A 101 -3.23 -15.12 -15.76
N VAL A 102 -3.21 -13.80 -16.03
CA VAL A 102 -2.81 -13.25 -17.34
C VAL A 102 -1.40 -13.69 -17.70
N PHE A 103 -0.43 -13.54 -16.80
CA PHE A 103 0.95 -13.94 -17.09
C PHE A 103 1.12 -15.47 -17.16
N SER A 104 0.26 -16.25 -16.52
CA SER A 104 0.21 -17.70 -16.72
C SER A 104 -0.34 -18.07 -18.11
N SER A 105 -1.30 -17.30 -18.63
CA SER A 105 -1.80 -17.44 -20.01
C SER A 105 -0.72 -17.08 -21.03
N LEU A 106 -0.11 -15.91 -20.86
CA LEU A 106 0.93 -15.39 -21.77
C LEU A 106 2.18 -16.29 -21.82
N SER A 107 2.45 -17.04 -20.76
CA SER A 107 3.56 -18.01 -20.72
C SER A 107 3.20 -19.40 -21.24
N GLY A 108 1.91 -19.67 -21.49
CA GLY A 108 1.38 -21.02 -21.71
C GLY A 108 1.51 -21.95 -20.50
N ASP A 109 2.01 -21.46 -19.35
CA ASP A 109 2.24 -22.25 -18.15
C ASP A 109 1.04 -22.18 -17.20
N HIS A 110 0.07 -23.03 -17.48
CA HIS A 110 -1.11 -23.22 -16.65
C HIS A 110 -0.82 -24.10 -15.41
N ASN A 111 0.37 -24.67 -15.28
CA ASN A 111 0.68 -25.58 -14.19
C ASN A 111 0.74 -24.82 -12.86
N PHE A 112 0.30 -25.52 -11.80
CA PHE A 112 0.35 -25.03 -10.43
C PHE A 112 -0.30 -23.66 -10.22
N ILE A 113 -1.33 -23.30 -11.01
CA ILE A 113 -2.00 -22.00 -10.89
C ILE A 113 -2.51 -21.71 -9.47
N GLY A 114 -3.03 -22.74 -8.77
CA GLY A 114 -3.42 -22.60 -7.37
C GLY A 114 -2.24 -22.29 -6.43
N LEU A 115 -1.06 -22.85 -6.68
CA LEU A 115 0.15 -22.51 -5.93
C LEU A 115 0.56 -21.07 -6.23
N LYS A 116 0.64 -20.69 -7.51
CA LYS A 116 0.99 -19.34 -7.94
C LYS A 116 0.10 -18.28 -7.27
N LEU A 117 -1.22 -18.52 -7.25
CA LEU A 117 -2.20 -17.65 -6.60
C LEU A 117 -2.07 -17.60 -5.07
N SER A 118 -1.62 -18.68 -4.43
CA SER A 118 -1.46 -18.75 -2.97
C SER A 118 -0.10 -18.26 -2.48
N LEU A 119 0.92 -18.16 -3.35
CA LEU A 119 2.27 -17.71 -2.98
C LEU A 119 2.28 -16.36 -2.23
N PRO A 120 1.58 -15.29 -2.67
CA PRO A 120 1.55 -14.04 -1.92
C PRO A 120 0.99 -14.19 -0.49
N LEU A 121 -0.03 -15.04 -0.31
CA LEU A 121 -0.62 -15.29 1.00
C LEU A 121 0.29 -16.12 1.91
N ILE A 122 0.86 -17.21 1.37
CA ILE A 122 1.82 -18.05 2.09
C ILE A 122 3.02 -17.21 2.53
N TYR A 123 3.54 -16.39 1.63
CA TYR A 123 4.71 -15.57 1.90
C TYR A 123 4.43 -14.42 2.87
N ALA A 124 3.23 -13.83 2.83
CA ALA A 124 2.80 -12.88 3.85
C ALA A 124 2.85 -13.48 5.25
N LEU A 125 2.40 -14.74 5.42
CA LEU A 125 2.48 -15.46 6.70
C LEU A 125 3.94 -15.71 7.12
N VAL A 126 4.80 -16.14 6.20
CA VAL A 126 6.23 -16.33 6.46
C VAL A 126 6.86 -15.04 6.97
N ILE A 127 6.60 -13.91 6.31
CA ILE A 127 7.12 -12.60 6.72
C ILE A 127 6.62 -12.20 8.11
N ILE A 128 5.35 -12.42 8.43
CA ILE A 128 4.82 -12.14 9.77
C ILE A 128 5.56 -12.95 10.83
N ILE A 129 5.78 -14.25 10.59
CA ILE A 129 6.49 -15.12 11.52
C ILE A 129 7.95 -14.66 11.68
N VAL A 130 8.66 -14.45 10.57
CA VAL A 130 10.06 -14.02 10.61
C VAL A 130 10.22 -12.69 11.34
N MET A 131 9.41 -11.69 10.99
CA MET A 131 9.49 -10.37 11.63
C MET A 131 9.16 -10.45 13.12
N SER A 132 8.25 -11.35 13.52
CA SER A 132 7.93 -11.58 14.93
C SER A 132 9.07 -12.23 15.71
N CYS A 133 9.85 -13.11 15.08
CA CYS A 133 11.06 -13.65 15.70
C CYS A 133 12.12 -12.55 15.93
N LEU A 134 12.04 -11.42 15.23
CA LEU A 134 12.94 -10.27 15.41
C LEU A 134 12.46 -9.26 16.45
N VAL A 135 11.31 -9.48 17.08
CA VAL A 135 10.80 -8.57 18.10
C VAL A 135 11.23 -9.07 19.46
N ASP A 136 11.95 -8.24 20.22
CA ASP A 136 12.19 -8.48 21.64
C ASP A 136 10.92 -8.17 22.44
N LEU A 137 10.50 -9.06 23.34
CA LEU A 137 9.31 -8.88 24.16
C LEU A 137 9.56 -7.87 25.29
N ASP A 138 10.79 -7.77 25.78
CA ASP A 138 11.14 -7.00 26.97
C ASP A 138 11.60 -5.57 26.67
N SER A 139 11.84 -5.23 25.40
CA SER A 139 12.30 -3.89 24.99
C SER A 139 11.25 -3.13 24.16
N GLU A 140 11.17 -1.80 24.28
CA GLU A 140 10.33 -0.99 23.39
C GLU A 140 10.86 -0.89 21.95
N GLU A 141 12.05 -1.44 21.68
CA GLU A 141 12.70 -1.41 20.39
C GLU A 141 12.60 -2.76 19.66
N ILE A 142 12.55 -2.72 18.33
CA ILE A 142 12.86 -3.89 17.51
C ILE A 142 14.37 -4.07 17.53
N ILE A 143 14.90 -5.31 17.41
CA ILE A 143 16.34 -5.59 17.26
C ILE A 143 16.97 -4.56 16.31
N SER A 144 18.23 -4.16 16.56
CA SER A 144 18.95 -3.11 15.80
C SER A 144 18.56 -3.00 14.32
N ALA A 145 18.36 -1.79 13.81
CA ALA A 145 17.92 -1.53 12.43
C ALA A 145 18.75 -2.28 11.37
N LYS A 146 20.04 -2.53 11.66
CA LYS A 146 20.94 -3.33 10.82
C LYS A 146 20.50 -4.79 10.69
N ALA A 147 20.08 -5.42 11.79
CA ALA A 147 19.59 -6.80 11.78
C ALA A 147 18.26 -6.93 11.04
N ILE A 148 17.32 -5.98 11.25
CA ILE A 148 16.05 -5.93 10.52
C ILE A 148 16.32 -5.86 9.02
N ARG A 149 17.19 -4.94 8.60
CA ARG A 149 17.54 -4.76 7.18
C ARG A 149 18.17 -6.03 6.60
N ASN A 150 19.08 -6.66 7.32
CA ASN A 150 19.74 -7.89 6.84
C ASN A 150 18.74 -9.04 6.68
N VAL A 151 17.85 -9.23 7.65
CA VAL A 151 16.83 -10.30 7.58
C VAL A 151 15.81 -9.99 6.48
N TYR A 152 15.38 -8.74 6.36
CA TYR A 152 14.48 -8.33 5.27
C TYR A 152 15.12 -8.59 3.89
N ASN A 153 16.39 -8.22 3.70
CA ASN A 153 17.12 -8.50 2.46
C ASN A 153 17.27 -10.01 2.22
N PHE A 154 17.55 -10.80 3.26
CA PHE A 154 17.68 -12.25 3.15
C PHE A 154 16.37 -12.93 2.76
N VAL A 155 15.23 -12.44 3.26
CA VAL A 155 13.93 -13.07 2.96
C VAL A 155 13.36 -12.56 1.64
N MET A 156 13.44 -11.25 1.36
CA MET A 156 12.89 -10.62 0.15
C MET A 156 13.80 -10.74 -1.08
N GLY A 157 15.12 -10.78 -0.88
CA GLY A 157 16.11 -10.79 -1.95
C GLY A 157 16.01 -12.01 -2.87
N PRO A 158 16.03 -13.25 -2.36
CA PRO A 158 16.01 -14.44 -3.22
C PRO A 158 14.77 -14.52 -4.12
N PRO A 159 13.54 -14.27 -3.64
CA PRO A 159 12.36 -14.15 -4.50
C PRO A 159 12.47 -13.10 -5.59
N LEU A 160 12.98 -11.89 -5.28
CA LEU A 160 13.15 -10.82 -6.27
C LEU A 160 14.20 -11.16 -7.33
N ILE A 161 15.33 -11.75 -6.91
CA ILE A 161 16.38 -12.19 -7.82
C ILE A 161 15.84 -13.27 -8.74
N LEU A 162 15.11 -14.26 -8.20
CA LEU A 162 14.52 -15.33 -8.99
C LEU A 162 13.46 -14.79 -9.97
N SER A 163 12.62 -13.86 -9.50
CA SER A 163 11.66 -13.14 -10.35
C SER A 163 12.34 -12.46 -11.52
N LEU A 164 13.41 -11.70 -11.26
CA LEU A 164 14.17 -10.98 -12.27
C LEU A 164 14.81 -11.93 -13.28
N CYS A 165 15.41 -13.03 -12.83
CA CYS A 165 15.98 -14.05 -13.69
C CYS A 165 14.90 -14.66 -14.61
N CYS A 166 13.73 -14.99 -14.07
CA CYS A 166 12.62 -15.54 -14.86
C CYS A 166 12.10 -14.53 -15.89
N VAL A 167 11.91 -13.26 -15.51
CA VAL A 167 11.49 -12.19 -16.44
C VAL A 167 12.54 -11.99 -17.53
N PHE A 168 13.82 -11.99 -17.18
CA PHE A 168 14.92 -11.88 -18.15
C PHE A 168 14.90 -13.03 -19.17
N LEU A 169 14.74 -14.27 -18.72
CA LEU A 169 14.60 -15.42 -19.61
C LEU A 169 13.35 -15.32 -20.50
N GLY A 170 12.24 -14.82 -19.94
CA GLY A 170 11.02 -14.53 -20.69
C GLY A 170 11.26 -13.52 -21.83
N MET A 171 12.04 -12.46 -21.58
CA MET A 171 12.42 -11.49 -22.62
C MET A 171 13.33 -12.09 -23.71
N LEU A 172 14.11 -13.14 -23.40
CA LEU A 172 14.94 -13.86 -24.36
C LEU A 172 14.16 -14.90 -25.19
N GLY A 173 12.84 -14.95 -25.06
CA GLY A 173 11.98 -15.88 -25.79
C GLY A 173 11.64 -17.18 -25.05
N HIS A 174 12.08 -17.33 -23.79
CA HIS A 174 11.65 -18.45 -22.95
C HIS A 174 10.35 -18.10 -22.21
N GLU A 175 9.27 -17.97 -22.97
CA GLU A 175 7.99 -17.41 -22.50
C GLU A 175 7.40 -18.11 -21.27
N TYR A 176 7.68 -19.41 -21.11
CA TYR A 176 7.35 -20.21 -19.93
C TYR A 176 7.69 -19.51 -18.59
N PHE A 177 8.80 -18.78 -18.54
CA PHE A 177 9.25 -18.12 -17.32
C PHE A 177 8.47 -16.86 -16.95
N TRP A 178 7.65 -16.27 -17.83
CA TRP A 178 6.83 -15.10 -17.50
C TRP A 178 5.87 -15.38 -16.34
N GLY A 179 5.22 -16.55 -16.35
CA GLY A 179 4.28 -16.94 -15.30
C GLY A 179 4.94 -17.06 -13.93
N TRP A 180 6.10 -17.71 -13.86
CA TRP A 180 6.87 -17.85 -12.61
C TRP A 180 7.52 -16.54 -12.17
N GLY A 181 8.08 -15.77 -13.11
CA GLY A 181 8.68 -14.47 -12.83
C GLY A 181 7.70 -13.52 -12.15
N MET A 182 6.48 -13.43 -12.68
CA MET A 182 5.42 -12.62 -12.07
C MET A 182 4.90 -13.22 -10.77
N SER A 183 4.82 -14.55 -10.64
CA SER A 183 4.42 -15.18 -9.38
C SER A 183 5.40 -14.87 -8.25
N PHE A 184 6.71 -14.94 -8.50
CA PHE A 184 7.73 -14.55 -7.51
C PHE A 184 7.73 -13.05 -7.21
N LEU A 185 7.47 -12.21 -8.22
CA LEU A 185 7.32 -10.77 -8.01
C LEU A 185 6.17 -10.50 -7.03
N PHE A 186 4.98 -11.01 -7.34
CA PHE A 186 3.79 -10.84 -6.51
C PHE A 186 3.89 -11.55 -5.16
N MET A 187 4.69 -12.61 -5.04
CA MET A 187 5.00 -13.23 -3.77
C MET A 187 5.62 -12.21 -2.81
N THR A 188 6.61 -11.43 -3.27
CA THR A 188 7.24 -10.38 -2.44
C THR A 188 6.29 -9.23 -2.12
N MET A 189 5.23 -9.10 -2.89
CA MET A 189 4.19 -8.11 -2.65
C MET A 189 3.17 -8.62 -1.60
N GLY A 190 3.18 -9.90 -1.24
CA GLY A 190 2.32 -10.51 -0.21
C GLY A 190 2.18 -9.69 1.10
N PRO A 191 3.25 -9.17 1.70
CA PRO A 191 3.17 -8.38 2.93
C PRO A 191 2.34 -7.10 2.81
N TYR A 192 2.19 -6.53 1.61
CA TYR A 192 1.35 -5.36 1.41
C TYR A 192 -0.16 -5.69 1.54
N LEU A 193 -0.56 -6.97 1.42
CA LEU A 193 -1.95 -7.41 1.67
C LEU A 193 -2.39 -7.06 3.09
N TYR A 194 -1.59 -7.46 4.09
CA TYR A 194 -1.94 -7.15 5.48
C TYR A 194 -1.54 -5.72 5.86
N ARG A 195 -0.50 -5.14 5.24
CA ARG A 195 -0.10 -3.76 5.54
C ARG A 195 -1.20 -2.76 5.18
N THR A 196 -1.95 -3.01 4.10
CA THR A 196 -3.08 -2.16 3.68
C THR A 196 -4.17 -2.08 4.76
N TRP A 197 -4.37 -3.14 5.55
CA TRP A 197 -5.30 -3.12 6.68
C TRP A 197 -4.91 -2.09 7.75
N PHE A 198 -3.63 -1.84 7.99
CA PHE A 198 -3.22 -0.80 8.93
C PHE A 198 -3.61 0.60 8.44
N TYR A 199 -3.56 0.87 7.13
CA TYR A 199 -4.04 2.14 6.56
C TYR A 199 -5.56 2.28 6.70
N ILE A 200 -6.32 1.19 6.47
CA ILE A 200 -7.77 1.17 6.65
C ILE A 200 -8.14 1.43 8.12
N ILE A 201 -7.48 0.73 9.04
CA ILE A 201 -7.70 0.89 10.49
C ILE A 201 -7.35 2.30 10.94
N TYR A 202 -6.21 2.83 10.47
CA TYR A 202 -5.81 4.20 10.75
C TYR A 202 -6.89 5.19 10.28
N ALA A 203 -7.26 5.14 9.02
CA ALA A 203 -8.29 6.00 8.43
C ALA A 203 -9.62 5.89 9.20
N TYR A 204 -10.01 4.68 9.59
CA TYR A 204 -11.24 4.46 10.34
C TYR A 204 -11.19 5.06 11.74
N GLN A 205 -10.06 4.94 12.43
CA GLN A 205 -9.87 5.51 13.77
C GLN A 205 -9.91 7.03 13.75
N HIS A 206 -9.31 7.63 12.73
CA HIS A 206 -9.18 9.09 12.58
C HIS A 206 -10.28 9.68 11.69
N ARG A 207 -11.34 8.94 11.36
CA ARG A 207 -12.42 9.39 10.45
C ARG A 207 -13.21 10.61 10.94
N ASN A 208 -13.19 10.79 12.26
CA ASN A 208 -13.84 11.89 12.97
C ASN A 208 -12.82 12.91 13.48
N ASP A 209 -11.55 12.69 13.21
CA ASP A 209 -10.51 13.68 13.44
C ASP A 209 -10.68 14.68 12.31
N VAL A 210 -11.70 15.51 12.51
CA VAL A 210 -11.83 16.77 11.80
C VAL A 210 -10.49 17.43 12.07
N GLU A 211 -9.65 17.57 11.05
CA GLU A 211 -8.80 18.75 11.03
C GLU A 211 -9.81 19.89 11.24
N GLU A 212 -9.89 20.37 12.47
CA GLU A 212 -9.97 21.80 12.69
C GLU A 212 -8.83 22.34 11.83
N THR A 213 -9.12 22.56 10.54
CA THR A 213 -8.71 23.78 9.89
C THR A 213 -9.23 24.83 10.85
N THR A 214 -8.40 25.14 11.85
CA THR A 214 -8.57 26.32 12.65
C THR A 214 -8.81 27.38 11.58
N PRO A 215 -10.03 27.97 11.50
CA PRO A 215 -10.13 29.19 10.72
C PRO A 215 -9.06 30.05 11.36
N ILE A 216 -8.08 30.50 10.54
CA ILE A 216 -6.98 31.39 10.90
C ILE A 216 -7.41 32.10 12.16
N LYS A 217 -6.84 31.76 13.33
CA LYS A 217 -7.25 32.34 14.61
C LYS A 217 -7.39 33.82 14.32
N HIS A 218 -8.63 34.32 14.24
CA HIS A 218 -8.85 35.73 14.38
C HIS A 218 -8.32 35.92 15.79
N ILE A 219 -7.14 36.53 15.87
CA ILE A 219 -6.67 37.07 17.12
C ILE A 219 -7.77 38.06 17.45
N GLU A 220 -8.75 37.65 18.27
CA GLU A 220 -9.53 38.58 19.06
C GLU A 220 -8.51 39.24 19.98
N VAL A 221 -7.86 40.26 19.43
CA VAL A 221 -7.17 41.26 20.21
C VAL A 221 -8.29 41.84 21.05
N SER A 222 -8.27 41.57 22.36
CA SER A 222 -9.21 42.21 23.26
C SER A 222 -9.12 43.71 23.05
N SER A 223 -10.25 44.43 23.05
CA SER A 223 -10.24 45.90 22.95
C SER A 223 -9.38 46.54 24.04
N ASP A 224 -9.14 45.82 25.12
CA ASP A 224 -8.29 46.21 26.25
C ASP A 224 -6.80 46.28 25.89
N MET A 225 -6.33 45.60 24.83
CA MET A 225 -4.94 45.72 24.37
C MET A 225 -4.70 46.94 23.45
N ILE A 226 -5.77 47.64 23.04
CA ILE A 226 -5.69 48.81 22.14
C ILE A 226 -5.83 50.13 22.89
N GLN A 227 -6.18 50.12 24.19
CA GLN A 227 -6.28 51.36 24.97
C GLN A 227 -5.00 51.63 25.77
N ASP A 228 -4.40 52.78 25.43
CA ASP A 228 -3.47 53.59 26.23
C ASP A 228 -2.04 53.06 26.46
N LYS A 229 -1.34 52.68 25.39
CA LYS A 229 0.11 52.91 25.33
C LYS A 229 0.39 54.23 24.64
N GLU A 230 0.55 55.27 25.46
CA GLU A 230 1.08 56.57 25.06
C GLU A 230 2.39 56.37 24.29
N PHE A 231 2.37 56.75 23.02
CA PHE A 231 3.43 56.47 22.06
C PHE A 231 4.57 57.45 22.29
N ASP A 232 5.61 57.02 23.01
CA ASP A 232 6.81 57.84 23.27
C ASP A 232 7.57 58.12 21.95
N ARG A 233 7.30 59.30 21.40
CA ARG A 233 7.82 59.80 20.12
C ARG A 233 9.32 60.09 20.15
N ASP A 234 9.94 60.18 21.33
CA ASP A 234 11.33 60.60 21.46
C ASP A 234 12.32 59.45 21.29
N ARG A 235 11.86 58.18 21.30
CA ARG A 235 12.71 57.00 21.13
C ARG A 235 13.33 56.85 19.73
N PHE A 236 12.82 57.57 18.73
CA PHE A 236 13.27 57.45 17.33
C PHE A 236 13.91 58.73 16.76
N ARG A 237 14.40 59.63 17.63
CA ARG A 237 15.14 60.80 17.17
C ARG A 237 16.52 60.38 16.63
N LYS A 238 16.58 60.19 15.32
CA LYS A 238 17.75 59.87 14.49
C LYS A 238 18.99 60.67 14.89
N GLU A 239 20.08 59.98 15.24
CA GLU A 239 21.43 60.57 15.18
C GLU A 239 21.76 60.86 13.71
N LYS A 240 21.88 62.16 13.38
CA LYS A 240 22.53 62.60 12.13
C LYS A 240 24.04 62.52 12.36
N LYS A 241 24.74 61.61 11.65
CA LYS A 241 26.18 61.75 11.45
C LYS A 241 26.43 62.88 10.44
N HIS A 242 27.22 63.86 10.84
CA HIS A 242 27.77 64.91 9.99
C HIS A 242 28.95 64.35 9.16
N ASP A 243 29.17 65.00 8.02
CA ASP A 243 30.10 64.69 6.92
C ASP A 243 31.55 64.36 7.34
#